data_AF-A0A7Y2DN03-F1
#
_entry.id   AF-A0A7Y2DN03-F1
#
_cell.length_a   1.000
_cell.length_b   1.000
_cell.length_c   1.000
_cell.angle_alpha   90.00
_cell.angle_beta   90.00
_cell.angle_gamma   90.00
#
_symmetry.space_group_name_H-M   'P 1'
#
loop_
_entity.id
_entity.type
_entity.pdbx_description
1 polymer ?
#
loop_
_entity_poly.entity_id
_entity_poly.type
_entity_poly.pdbx_seq_one_letter_code
_entity_poly.pdbx_strand_id
1 'polypeptide(L)'
;AGSGYLTEILPGVLVLAVGLATFGAPLTAATLGAAGHDEQGIASGVNNTVGQMGGLMMIAILPAAAGLSGATFEGPAFADGYETAMRICAVLALASAVVAVASIRSTEAKASNRLPEDLGPY
;
A
#
# COMPACT_ATOMS: atom_id res chain seq x y z
N ALA A 1 22.57 17.08 19.28
CA ALA A 1 22.20 15.84 18.60
C ALA A 1 20.89 15.33 19.21
N GLY A 2 19.79 15.31 18.46
CA GLY A 2 18.47 14.89 18.99
C GLY A 2 17.25 15.53 18.31
N SER A 3 17.41 16.59 17.51
CA SER A 3 16.29 17.24 16.82
C SER A 3 15.76 16.43 15.63
N GLY A 4 16.62 15.72 14.89
CA GLY A 4 16.24 15.07 13.62
C GLY A 4 15.20 13.95 13.75
N TYR A 5 15.26 13.07 14.75
CA TYR A 5 14.34 11.92 14.81
C TYR A 5 12.87 12.33 14.94
N LEU A 6 12.59 13.30 15.82
CA LEU A 6 11.23 13.75 16.11
C LEU A 6 10.62 14.57 14.96
N THR A 7 11.44 15.24 14.14
CA THR A 7 10.95 16.06 13.02
C THR A 7 11.08 15.40 11.66
N GLU A 8 12.01 14.47 11.47
CA GLU A 8 12.30 13.86 10.17
C GLU A 8 11.69 12.45 10.04
N ILE A 9 11.62 11.68 11.14
CA ILE A 9 11.20 10.27 11.10
C ILE A 9 9.82 10.09 11.72
N LEU A 10 9.62 10.64 12.92
CA LEU A 10 8.37 10.51 13.67
C LEU A 10 7.12 10.88 12.85
N PRO A 11 7.06 12.03 12.13
CA PRO A 11 5.87 12.35 11.34
C PRO A 11 5.62 11.33 10.23
N GLY A 12 6.67 10.83 9.55
CA GLY A 12 6.54 9.80 8.53
C GLY A 12 6.00 8.48 9.09
N VAL A 13 6.52 8.05 10.24
CA VAL A 13 6.06 6.84 10.94
C VAL A 13 4.62 6.99 11.42
N LEU A 14 4.23 8.17 11.92
CA LEU A 14 2.85 8.44 12.34
C LEU A 14 1.88 8.38 11.15
N VAL A 15 2.23 8.97 10.00
CA VAL A 15 1.40 8.89 8.78
C VAL A 15 1.24 7.43 8.35
N LEU A 16 2.33 6.66 8.35
CA LEU A 16 2.29 5.24 8.03
C LEU A 16 1.40 4.45 9.02
N ALA A 17 1.56 4.69 10.32
CA ALA A 17 0.79 4.01 11.37
C ALA A 17 -0.71 4.33 11.28
N VAL A 18 -1.05 5.60 11.02
CA VAL A 18 -2.43 6.03 10.80
C VAL A 18 -3.01 5.33 9.57
N GLY A 19 -2.27 5.29 8.45
CA GLY A 19 -2.69 4.57 7.25
C GLY A 19 -2.92 3.07 7.48
N LEU A 20 -2.01 2.40 8.20
CA LEU A 20 -2.17 1.00 8.57
C LEU A 20 -3.39 0.77 9.47
N ALA A 21 -3.65 1.67 10.41
CA ALA A 21 -4.80 1.58 11.30
C ALA A 21 -6.13 1.80 10.56
N THR A 22 -6.19 2.74 9.62
CA THR A 22 -7.42 3.03 8.87
C THR A 22 -7.70 2.02 7.77
N PHE A 23 -6.69 1.50 7.07
CA PHE A 23 -6.90 0.61 5.92
C PHE A 23 -6.66 -0.88 6.23
N GLY A 24 -5.88 -1.23 7.25
CA GLY A 24 -5.50 -2.62 7.52
C GLY A 24 -6.69 -3.53 7.85
N ALA A 25 -7.53 -3.10 8.80
CA ALA A 25 -8.70 -3.88 9.21
C ALA A 25 -9.80 -3.93 8.11
N PRO A 26 -10.20 -2.80 7.48
CA PRO A 26 -11.22 -2.84 6.43
C PRO A 26 -10.79 -3.61 5.18
N LEU A 27 -9.52 -3.56 4.78
CA LEU A 27 -9.05 -4.27 3.59
C LEU A 27 -9.10 -5.79 3.79
N THR A 28 -8.68 -6.25 4.98
CA THR A 28 -8.74 -7.67 5.35
C THR A 28 -10.19 -8.14 5.48
N ALA A 29 -11.06 -7.30 6.05
CA ALA A 29 -12.48 -7.60 6.15
C ALA A 29 -13.17 -7.64 4.77
N ALA A 30 -12.79 -6.75 3.85
CA ALA A 30 -13.35 -6.72 2.49
C ALA A 30 -12.91 -7.93 1.65
N THR A 31 -11.66 -8.40 1.80
CA THR A 31 -11.19 -9.61 1.10
C THR A 31 -11.84 -10.87 1.63
N LEU A 32 -12.00 -10.98 2.95
CA LEU A 32 -12.71 -12.11 3.59
C LEU A 32 -14.21 -12.07 3.31
N GLY A 33 -14.83 -10.89 3.37
CA GLY A 33 -16.27 -10.71 3.18
C GLY A 33 -16.74 -10.86 1.73
N ALA A 34 -15.83 -10.81 0.76
CA ALA A 34 -16.13 -11.15 -0.64
C ALA A 34 -16.27 -12.67 -0.87
N ALA A 35 -15.83 -13.51 0.08
CA ALA A 35 -15.90 -14.97 0.02
C ALA A 35 -17.08 -15.50 0.84
N GLY A 36 -17.65 -16.65 0.44
CA GLY A 36 -18.66 -17.35 1.25
C GLY A 36 -18.09 -17.77 2.60
N HIS A 37 -18.96 -18.05 3.59
CA HIS A 37 -18.52 -18.36 4.97
C HIS A 37 -17.53 -19.54 5.02
N ASP A 38 -17.65 -20.48 4.07
CA ASP A 38 -16.78 -21.67 3.92
C ASP A 38 -15.42 -21.39 3.25
N GLU A 39 -15.25 -20.25 2.58
CA GLU A 39 -14.05 -19.91 1.78
C GLU A 39 -13.16 -18.83 2.44
N GLN A 40 -13.55 -18.33 3.61
CA GLN A 40 -12.80 -17.30 4.35
C GLN A 40 -11.34 -17.71 4.64
N GLY A 41 -11.09 -19.00 4.89
CA GLY A 41 -9.72 -19.51 5.07
C GLY A 41 -8.86 -19.39 3.81
N ILE A 42 -9.45 -19.63 2.64
CA ILE A 42 -8.78 -19.50 1.34
C ILE A 42 -8.52 -18.02 1.04
N ALA A 43 -9.50 -17.15 1.28
CA ALA A 43 -9.36 -15.71 1.10
C ALA A 43 -8.25 -15.10 1.98
N SER A 44 -8.17 -15.50 3.26
CA SER A 44 -7.06 -15.08 4.14
C SER A 44 -5.70 -15.56 3.64
N GLY A 45 -5.62 -16.81 3.17
CA GLY A 45 -4.39 -17.41 2.65
C GLY A 45 -3.87 -16.67 1.42
N VAL A 46 -4.77 -16.33 0.49
CA VAL A 46 -4.43 -15.53 -0.71
C VAL A 46 -3.95 -14.13 -0.31
N ASN A 47 -4.66 -13.42 0.57
CA ASN A 47 -4.27 -12.09 1.03
C ASN A 47 -2.85 -12.09 1.64
N ASN A 48 -2.54 -13.09 2.48
CA ASN A 48 -1.21 -13.21 3.09
C ASN A 48 -0.12 -13.54 2.06
N THR A 49 -0.42 -14.44 1.11
CA THR A 49 0.55 -14.85 0.07
C THR A 49 0.90 -13.68 -0.84
N VAL A 50 -0.10 -12.91 -1.28
CA VAL A 50 0.10 -11.71 -2.11
C VAL A 50 0.94 -10.66 -1.36
N GLY A 51 0.64 -10.45 -0.06
CA GLY A 51 1.42 -9.53 0.78
C GLY A 51 2.89 -9.93 0.90
N GLN A 52 3.17 -11.22 1.13
CA GLN A 52 4.54 -11.72 1.19
C GLN A 52 5.26 -11.64 -0.16
N MET A 53 4.61 -12.01 -1.26
CA MET A 53 5.21 -11.92 -2.60
C MET A 53 5.60 -10.48 -2.93
N GLY A 54 4.73 -9.51 -2.63
CA GLY A 54 5.04 -8.09 -2.82
C GLY A 54 6.23 -7.64 -1.99
N GLY A 55 6.29 -8.03 -0.71
CA GLY A 55 7.40 -7.72 0.18
C GLY A 55 8.73 -8.30 -0.31
N LEU A 56 8.74 -9.57 -0.72
CA LEU A 56 9.94 -10.25 -1.25
C LEU A 56 10.43 -9.61 -2.56
N MET A 57 9.50 -9.26 -3.45
CA MET A 57 9.83 -8.60 -4.72
C MET A 57 10.45 -7.23 -4.49
N MET A 58 9.93 -6.46 -3.53
CA MET A 58 10.51 -5.17 -3.17
C MET A 58 11.89 -5.30 -2.55
N ILE A 59 12.11 -6.25 -1.63
CA ILE A 59 13.43 -6.50 -1.04
C ILE A 59 14.46 -6.85 -2.12
N ALA A 60 14.05 -7.55 -3.17
CA ALA A 60 14.93 -7.93 -4.27
C ALA A 60 15.27 -6.76 -5.21
N ILE A 61 14.30 -5.87 -5.51
CA ILE A 61 14.47 -4.84 -6.55
C ILE A 61 14.93 -3.51 -5.96
N LEU A 62 14.44 -3.14 -4.78
CA LEU A 62 14.62 -1.80 -4.21
C LEU A 62 16.09 -1.42 -3.96
N PRO A 63 16.98 -2.30 -3.45
CA PRO A 63 18.39 -1.95 -3.26
C PRO A 63 19.08 -1.62 -4.58
N ALA A 64 18.87 -2.46 -5.60
CA ALA A 64 19.43 -2.24 -6.93
C ALA A 64 18.86 -0.97 -7.59
N ALA A 65 17.56 -0.72 -7.46
CA ALA A 65 16.90 0.48 -7.97
C ALA A 65 17.36 1.77 -7.28
N ALA A 66 17.75 1.68 -6.01
CA ALA A 66 18.30 2.78 -5.23
C ALA A 66 19.80 3.01 -5.44
N GLY A 67 20.44 2.23 -6.33
CA GLY A 67 21.90 2.32 -6.57
C GLY A 67 22.74 1.70 -5.46
N LEU A 68 22.12 1.00 -4.50
CA LEU A 68 22.81 0.24 -3.46
C LEU A 68 23.28 -1.09 -4.08
N SER A 69 24.54 -1.15 -4.53
CA SER A 69 25.13 -2.35 -5.13
C SER A 69 26.58 -2.53 -4.70
N GLY A 70 26.93 -3.73 -4.23
CA GLY A 70 28.31 -4.06 -3.82
C GLY A 70 28.71 -3.43 -2.48
N ALA A 71 29.92 -2.84 -2.42
CA ALA A 71 30.56 -2.35 -1.19
C ALA A 71 30.03 -1.01 -0.65
N THR A 72 28.93 -0.48 -1.19
CA THR A 72 28.30 0.81 -0.80
C THR A 72 27.51 0.76 0.51
N PHE A 73 27.69 -0.29 1.33
CA PHE A 73 27.01 -0.41 2.62
C PHE A 73 27.65 0.42 3.75
N GLU A 74 28.70 1.19 3.44
CA GLU A 74 29.40 2.03 4.41
C GLU A 74 29.64 3.44 3.87
N GLY A 75 29.57 4.43 4.78
CA GLY A 75 29.88 5.83 4.47
C GLY A 75 28.73 6.62 3.81
N PRO A 76 29.01 7.85 3.32
CA PRO A 76 27.98 8.79 2.84
C PRO A 76 27.20 8.30 1.61
N ALA A 77 27.77 7.39 0.82
CA ALA A 77 27.08 6.77 -0.33
C ALA A 77 25.88 5.91 0.09
N PHE A 78 25.92 5.31 1.30
CA PHE A 78 24.79 4.57 1.84
C PHE A 78 23.60 5.49 2.16
N ALA A 79 23.87 6.68 2.72
CA ALA A 79 22.83 7.64 3.07
C ALA A 79 22.08 8.16 1.82
N ASP A 80 22.82 8.44 0.74
CA ASP A 80 22.25 8.94 -0.53
C ASP A 80 21.39 7.86 -1.22
N GLY A 81 21.87 6.61 -1.22
CA GLY A 81 21.08 5.47 -1.69
C GLY A 81 19.85 5.19 -0.81
N TYR A 82 19.97 5.34 0.51
CA TYR A 82 18.83 5.21 1.42
C TYR A 82 17.76 6.28 1.19
N GLU A 83 18.16 7.53 0.98
CA GLU A 83 17.24 8.62 0.63
C GLU A 83 16.53 8.33 -0.70
N THR A 84 17.28 7.85 -1.69
CA THR A 84 16.72 7.44 -2.99
C THR A 84 15.72 6.29 -2.84
N ALA A 85 16.03 5.27 -2.03
CA ALA A 85 15.12 4.17 -1.72
C ALA A 85 13.83 4.66 -1.05
N MET A 86 13.93 5.60 -0.09
CA MET A 86 12.76 6.19 0.57
C MET A 86 11.89 6.99 -0.40
N ARG A 87 12.48 7.73 -1.35
CA ARG A 87 11.74 8.44 -2.40
C ARG A 87 11.01 7.46 -3.33
N ILE A 88 11.65 6.35 -3.70
CA ILE A 88 11.01 5.28 -4.50
C ILE A 88 9.80 4.72 -3.74
N CYS A 89 9.96 4.39 -2.46
CA CYS A 89 8.85 3.93 -1.60
C CYS A 89 7.72 4.96 -1.51
N ALA A 90 8.05 6.25 -1.37
CA ALA A 90 7.06 7.32 -1.29
C ALA A 90 6.24 7.46 -2.59
N VAL A 91 6.91 7.42 -3.76
CA VAL A 91 6.24 7.47 -5.06
C VAL A 91 5.34 6.24 -5.27
N LEU A 92 5.83 5.06 -4.90
CA LEU A 92 5.05 3.83 -5.01
C LEU A 92 3.83 3.85 -4.09
N ALA A 93 3.98 4.32 -2.85
CA ALA A 93 2.87 4.48 -1.92
C ALA A 93 1.82 5.48 -2.45
N LEU A 94 2.26 6.61 -3.01
CA LEU A 94 1.37 7.58 -3.66
C LEU A 94 0.66 6.97 -4.87
N ALA A 95 1.36 6.22 -5.71
CA ALA A 95 0.78 5.54 -6.86
C ALA A 95 -0.29 4.52 -6.41
N SER A 96 -0.01 3.71 -5.39
CA SER A 96 -0.97 2.78 -4.80
C SER A 96 -2.20 3.50 -4.26
N ALA A 97 -2.02 4.63 -3.57
CA ALA A 97 -3.12 5.44 -3.06
C ALA A 97 -4.00 5.99 -4.20
N VAL A 98 -3.39 6.48 -5.29
CA VAL A 98 -4.13 6.96 -6.48
C VAL A 98 -4.93 5.83 -7.11
N VAL A 99 -4.32 4.65 -7.29
CA VAL A 99 -5.00 3.47 -7.86
C VAL A 99 -6.17 3.03 -6.97
N ALA A 100 -6.00 3.03 -5.64
CA ALA A 100 -7.07 2.71 -4.70
C ALA A 100 -8.25 3.69 -4.83
N VAL A 101 -7.98 5.01 -4.80
CA VAL A 101 -9.01 6.04 -4.89
C VAL A 101 -9.73 6.01 -6.26
N ALA A 102 -9.01 5.76 -7.35
CA ALA A 102 -9.61 5.60 -8.68
C ALA A 102 -10.53 4.36 -8.76
N SER A 103 -10.13 3.26 -8.14
CA SER A 103 -10.88 2.00 -8.13
C SER A 103 -12.18 2.10 -7.30
N ILE A 104 -12.14 2.78 -6.15
CA ILE A 104 -13.31 3.02 -5.30
C ILE A 104 -14.35 3.86 -6.04
N ARG A 105 -13.94 5.00 -6.63
CA ARG A 105 -14.85 5.87 -7.40
C ARG A 105 -15.50 5.17 -8.58
N SER A 106 -14.79 4.26 -9.23
CA SER A 106 -15.31 3.47 -10.34
C SER A 106 -16.42 2.50 -9.91
N THR A 107 -16.35 2.01 -8.66
CA THR A 107 -17.35 1.10 -8.09
C THR A 107 -18.65 1.84 -7.78
N GLU A 108 -18.57 3.05 -7.20
CA GLU A 108 -19.73 3.91 -6.94
C GLU A 108 -20.42 4.35 -8.24
N ALA A 109 -19.64 4.75 -9.25
CA ALA A 109 -20.18 5.12 -10.57
C ALA A 109 -20.93 3.94 -11.22
N LYS A 110 -20.40 2.72 -11.12
CA LYS A 110 -21.03 1.51 -11.66
C LYS A 110 -22.27 1.08 -10.87
N ALA A 111 -22.33 1.36 -9.56
CA ALA A 111 -23.51 1.10 -8.73
C ALA A 111 -24.63 2.11 -9.01
N SER A 112 -24.31 3.39 -9.20
CA SER A 112 -25.27 4.43 -9.58
C SER A 112 -25.88 4.19 -10.96
N ASN A 113 -25.09 3.68 -11.92
CA ASN A 113 -25.57 3.33 -13.27
C ASN A 113 -26.40 2.02 -13.31
N ARG A 114 -26.50 1.31 -12.19
CA ARG A 114 -27.33 0.09 -12.03
C ARG A 114 -28.67 0.37 -11.35
N LEU A 115 -28.90 1.57 -10.83
CA LEU A 115 -30.24 1.99 -10.42
C LEU A 115 -31.02 2.25 -11.71
N PRO A 116 -31.99 1.40 -12.06
CA PRO A 116 -32.67 1.52 -13.33
C PRO A 116 -33.47 2.82 -13.36
N GLU A 117 -33.43 3.45 -14.52
CA GLU A 117 -34.46 4.29 -15.11
C GLU A 117 -35.80 3.51 -15.31
N ASP A 118 -36.10 2.50 -14.48
CA ASP A 118 -37.24 1.56 -14.55
C ASP A 118 -38.20 1.71 -13.36
N LEU A 119 -38.14 2.84 -12.66
CA LEU A 119 -39.24 3.32 -11.83
C LEU A 119 -39.81 4.60 -12.46
N GLY A 120 -40.16 4.51 -13.74
CA GLY A 120 -41.07 5.45 -14.36
C GLY A 120 -42.48 5.25 -13.80
N PRO A 121 -43.18 6.29 -13.33
CA PRO A 121 -44.53 6.16 -12.81
C PRO A 121 -45.54 6.11 -13.98
N TYR A 122 -45.73 4.95 -14.62
CA TYR A 122 -46.94 4.60 -15.39
C TYR A 122 -47.16 3.09 -15.41
#